data_AF-K1R399-F1
#
_entry.id   AF-K1R399-F1
#
_cell.length_a   1.000
_cell.length_b   1.000
_cell.length_c   1.000
_cell.angle_alpha   90.00
_cell.angle_beta   90.00
_cell.angle_gamma   90.00
#
_symmetry.space_group_name_H-M   'P 1'
#
loop_
_entity.id
_entity.type
_entity.pdbx_description
1 polymer ?
#
loop_
_entity_poly.entity_id
_entity_poly.type
_entity_poly.pdbx_seq_one_letter_code
_entity_poly.pdbx_strand_id
1 'polypeptide(L)'
;MFLKIVQVWIQAILNSSLVQPDARLSPFISDYQERLSACRRLTETAELVERDYIELWHHPVIISGDQLLVLDPHQDSSKVCQTMKLKKLHKYKKFNVEECLKAFSGVFGFDQNTIESGHFEGTIFRFPLRQEETKLSDNIYDKSKVDDLFMSFKDEAPVSLLFLKCLESITLLREENESKTGDIGEIHFSVCIDETTIEAVRSARKDMRSQIQGLGNTLPSDPIANSYNMKIYVEDDARNATCRSWKVMNLFQGENRMSSTLQKLSKDDSLSYSPYVGVAMDMDCPSNFQGHVFCFLPLPLTEKSLSGLPIHVNGFFALSQSRRFVKWPTADQIRNHTHTDKSIQWNQALVIEVLSEVYSSFLQELVQESPNYEDLNAHATTVSQCIPNTNEVDEHWRILIPPLVEKLKNTKIFFTTNKGGEWISKDQAVFLKTNKIPSGHGVESTIRRILEMYHQNTVEVDDHVWETMKLQGHTEVTPEFINSIHPPIQGWLLEKHEVKKERLRMEEDFFQDFNY
;
A
#
# COMPACT_ATOMS: atom_id res chain seq x y z
N MET A 1 12.97 5.68 -10.82
CA MET A 1 14.20 4.86 -11.08
C MET A 1 15.06 4.72 -9.82
N PHE A 2 15.23 5.77 -9.00
CA PHE A 2 15.83 5.65 -7.66
C PHE A 2 14.97 4.83 -6.72
N LEU A 3 13.65 4.98 -6.76
CA LEU A 3 12.73 4.05 -6.09
C LEU A 3 12.90 2.61 -6.53
N LYS A 4 13.33 2.32 -7.76
CA LYS A 4 13.59 0.94 -8.21
C LYS A 4 14.91 0.42 -7.68
N ILE A 5 15.92 1.28 -7.60
CA ILE A 5 17.19 1.00 -6.93
C ILE A 5 16.88 0.80 -5.45
N VAL A 6 16.36 1.78 -4.74
CA VAL A 6 15.90 1.70 -3.35
C VAL A 6 14.87 0.59 -3.14
N GLN A 7 14.04 0.19 -4.10
CA GLN A 7 13.09 -0.93 -3.95
C GLN A 7 13.76 -2.26 -4.17
N VAL A 8 14.66 -2.40 -5.12
CA VAL A 8 15.51 -3.57 -5.28
C VAL A 8 16.46 -3.70 -4.08
N TRP A 9 16.92 -2.59 -3.51
CA TRP A 9 17.84 -2.55 -2.37
C TRP A 9 17.14 -2.62 -1.03
N ILE A 10 15.95 -2.05 -0.84
CA ILE A 10 15.07 -2.29 0.31
C ILE A 10 14.51 -3.70 0.20
N GLN A 11 14.08 -4.19 -0.96
CA GLN A 11 13.76 -5.61 -1.13
C GLN A 11 14.99 -6.50 -0.95
N ALA A 12 16.19 -6.08 -1.33
CA ALA A 12 17.41 -6.83 -1.02
C ALA A 12 17.73 -6.74 0.46
N ILE A 13 17.60 -5.60 1.14
CA ILE A 13 17.81 -5.43 2.58
C ILE A 13 16.75 -6.21 3.38
N LEU A 14 15.51 -6.26 2.89
CA LEU A 14 14.38 -6.95 3.53
C LEU A 14 14.28 -8.45 3.17
N ASN A 15 14.75 -8.89 2.00
CA ASN A 15 14.76 -10.30 1.57
C ASN A 15 16.14 -10.97 1.67
N SER A 16 17.23 -10.21 1.74
CA SER A 16 18.54 -10.80 1.98
C SER A 16 18.69 -11.08 3.45
N SER A 17 19.13 -12.28 3.73
CA SER A 17 19.74 -12.70 4.99
C SER A 17 20.98 -11.86 5.39
N LEU A 18 21.24 -10.70 4.77
CA LEU A 18 22.35 -9.79 5.08
C LEU A 18 21.97 -8.71 6.10
N VAL A 19 20.69 -8.37 6.23
CA VAL A 19 20.18 -7.62 7.38
C VAL A 19 19.30 -8.59 8.13
N GLN A 20 19.68 -8.94 9.36
CA GLN A 20 18.89 -9.87 10.18
C GLN A 20 17.54 -9.22 10.53
N PRO A 21 16.42 -9.83 10.12
CA PRO A 21 15.36 -10.08 11.08
C PRO A 21 14.85 -11.51 10.91
N ASP A 22 15.56 -12.47 11.51
CA ASP A 22 15.18 -13.86 11.75
C ASP A 22 14.10 -14.46 10.82
N ALA A 23 14.54 -15.03 9.70
CA ALA A 23 14.17 -16.40 9.31
C ALA A 23 15.02 -16.89 8.11
N ARG A 24 15.68 -18.04 8.35
CA ARG A 24 16.52 -18.86 7.45
C ARG A 24 18.00 -18.43 7.30
N LEU A 25 18.81 -19.02 8.19
CA LEU A 25 20.24 -19.32 8.10
C LEU A 25 21.19 -18.13 7.84
N SER A 26 21.81 -17.64 8.92
CA SER A 26 23.23 -17.25 8.86
C SER A 26 23.90 -17.80 10.12
N PRO A 27 24.98 -18.56 9.93
CA PRO A 27 26.25 -17.90 10.13
C PRO A 27 27.11 -18.12 8.88
N PHE A 28 27.11 -17.14 7.98
CA PHE A 28 27.93 -17.11 6.76
C PHE A 28 27.69 -18.29 5.82
N ILE A 29 27.18 -18.01 4.61
CA ILE A 29 27.14 -18.97 3.50
C ILE A 29 28.52 -19.63 3.39
N SER A 30 28.65 -20.91 3.73
CA SER A 30 29.94 -21.62 3.72
C SER A 30 30.31 -22.11 2.31
N ASP A 31 29.31 -22.20 1.43
CA ASP A 31 29.44 -22.72 0.09
C ASP A 31 29.71 -21.62 -0.96
N TYR A 32 30.73 -21.85 -1.78
CA TYR A 32 31.14 -20.94 -2.85
C TYR A 32 30.06 -20.82 -3.95
N GLN A 33 29.35 -21.90 -4.26
CA GLN A 33 28.26 -21.90 -5.25
C GLN A 33 27.02 -21.15 -4.74
N GLU A 34 26.70 -21.22 -3.45
CA GLU A 34 25.64 -20.40 -2.85
C GLU A 34 25.99 -18.91 -2.74
N ARG A 35 27.26 -18.54 -2.52
CA ARG A 35 27.70 -17.13 -2.59
C ARG A 35 27.63 -16.60 -4.01
N LEU A 36 28.07 -17.41 -4.97
CA LEU A 36 27.90 -17.13 -6.40
C LEU A 36 26.44 -17.08 -6.79
N SER A 37 25.55 -17.87 -6.19
CA SER A 37 24.11 -17.81 -6.47
C SER A 37 23.40 -16.69 -5.73
N ALA A 38 23.89 -16.20 -4.59
CA ALA A 38 23.37 -15.00 -3.92
C ALA A 38 23.86 -13.72 -4.60
N CYS A 39 25.13 -13.68 -5.02
CA CYS A 39 25.66 -12.62 -5.87
C CYS A 39 25.07 -12.70 -7.26
N ARG A 40 24.93 -13.88 -7.88
CA ARG A 40 24.10 -14.03 -9.08
C ARG A 40 22.66 -13.73 -8.78
N ARG A 41 22.06 -13.94 -7.60
CA ARG A 41 20.70 -13.44 -7.36
C ARG A 41 20.68 -11.93 -7.24
N LEU A 42 21.70 -11.26 -6.73
CA LEU A 42 21.81 -9.80 -6.72
C LEU A 42 22.10 -9.24 -8.11
N THR A 43 22.97 -9.90 -8.87
CA THR A 43 23.38 -9.58 -10.25
C THR A 43 22.34 -10.02 -11.27
N GLU A 44 21.62 -11.13 -11.06
CA GLU A 44 20.49 -11.68 -11.85
C GLU A 44 19.22 -10.95 -11.47
N THR A 45 19.00 -10.56 -10.20
CA THR A 45 17.99 -9.55 -9.88
C THR A 45 18.38 -8.24 -10.55
N ALA A 46 19.66 -7.89 -10.66
CA ALA A 46 20.16 -6.77 -11.46
C ALA A 46 20.36 -7.04 -12.98
N GLU A 47 20.11 -8.27 -13.48
CA GLU A 47 20.10 -8.63 -14.92
C GLU A 47 18.64 -8.83 -15.38
N LEU A 48 17.72 -9.17 -14.47
CA LEU A 48 16.26 -9.23 -14.64
C LEU A 48 15.63 -7.84 -14.45
N VAL A 49 16.22 -7.02 -13.58
CA VAL A 49 16.11 -5.57 -13.60
C VAL A 49 17.03 -5.18 -14.74
N GLU A 50 16.47 -4.79 -15.89
CA GLU A 50 17.10 -4.58 -17.21
C GLU A 50 18.61 -4.21 -17.19
N ARG A 51 19.37 -4.57 -18.24
CA ARG A 51 20.79 -4.19 -18.38
C ARG A 51 21.11 -2.74 -17.96
N ASP A 52 20.15 -1.83 -18.15
CA ASP A 52 19.95 -0.46 -17.65
C ASP A 52 20.36 -0.12 -16.20
N TYR A 53 20.46 -1.05 -15.25
CA TYR A 53 20.71 -0.69 -13.83
C TYR A 53 22.15 -0.95 -13.33
N ILE A 54 22.87 -1.90 -13.93
CA ILE A 54 24.33 -2.01 -13.76
C ILE A 54 25.02 -0.89 -14.57
N GLU A 55 24.25 -0.13 -15.36
CA GLU A 55 24.71 1.04 -16.11
C GLU A 55 25.04 2.28 -15.28
N LEU A 56 24.58 2.37 -14.04
CA LEU A 56 24.81 3.58 -13.24
C LEU A 56 26.23 3.66 -12.65
N TRP A 57 26.88 2.50 -12.40
CA TRP A 57 27.98 2.41 -11.44
C TRP A 57 29.19 1.71 -12.02
N HIS A 58 30.39 2.15 -11.63
CA HIS A 58 31.63 1.51 -12.06
C HIS A 58 32.11 0.43 -11.07
N HIS A 59 31.95 0.62 -9.75
CA HIS A 59 32.34 -0.37 -8.73
C HIS A 59 31.52 -0.19 -7.43
N PRO A 60 30.35 -0.85 -7.28
CA PRO A 60 29.61 -0.83 -6.03
C PRO A 60 30.43 -1.40 -4.86
N VAL A 61 30.41 -0.69 -3.73
CA VAL A 61 31.06 -1.13 -2.49
C VAL A 61 30.01 -1.24 -1.38
N ILE A 62 30.03 -2.34 -0.64
CA ILE A 62 29.10 -2.61 0.46
C ILE A 62 29.91 -2.91 1.71
N ILE A 63 29.65 -2.19 2.80
CA ILE A 63 30.25 -2.43 4.11
C ILE A 63 29.13 -2.85 5.05
N SER A 64 29.28 -3.98 5.72
CA SER A 64 28.29 -4.45 6.70
C SER A 64 28.95 -5.28 7.79
N GLY A 65 28.79 -4.88 9.05
CA GLY A 65 29.43 -5.57 10.16
C GLY A 65 30.94 -5.64 9.98
N ASP A 66 31.51 -6.85 9.94
CA ASP A 66 32.96 -7.06 9.80
C ASP A 66 33.45 -7.24 8.34
N GLN A 67 32.57 -7.01 7.36
CA GLN A 67 32.82 -7.30 5.95
C GLN A 67 32.79 -6.05 5.07
N LEU A 68 33.63 -6.08 4.04
CA LEU A 68 33.60 -5.18 2.90
C LEU A 68 33.47 -6.02 1.64
N LEU A 69 32.56 -5.65 0.76
CA LEU A 69 32.32 -6.30 -0.52
C LEU A 69 32.53 -5.29 -1.64
N VAL A 70 33.36 -5.65 -2.61
CA VAL A 70 33.54 -4.90 -3.86
C VAL A 70 32.95 -5.73 -4.99
N LEU A 71 32.06 -5.10 -5.76
CA LEU A 71 31.51 -5.66 -6.99
C LEU A 71 32.20 -4.97 -8.17
N ASP A 72 32.86 -5.76 -9.00
CA ASP A 72 33.48 -5.32 -10.25
C ASP A 72 32.89 -6.12 -11.41
N PRO A 73 31.84 -5.60 -12.07
CA PRO A 73 31.16 -6.31 -13.15
C PRO A 73 32.01 -6.47 -14.41
N HIS A 74 33.20 -5.85 -14.48
CA HIS A 74 34.10 -5.91 -15.63
C HIS A 74 35.14 -7.03 -15.52
N GLN A 75 35.24 -7.73 -14.39
CA GLN A 75 36.14 -8.87 -14.24
C GLN A 75 35.50 -10.19 -14.66
N ASP A 76 36.34 -11.20 -14.90
CA ASP A 76 35.89 -12.58 -15.09
C ASP A 76 35.04 -13.06 -13.90
N SER A 77 34.09 -13.96 -14.17
CA SER A 77 33.10 -14.50 -13.20
C SER A 77 33.67 -14.98 -11.85
N SER A 78 34.96 -15.34 -11.80
CA SER A 78 35.66 -15.74 -10.57
C SER A 78 36.11 -14.57 -9.67
N LYS A 79 36.08 -13.34 -10.16
CA LYS A 79 36.59 -12.11 -9.50
C LYS A 79 35.59 -10.95 -9.47
N VAL A 80 34.39 -11.14 -10.02
CA VAL A 80 33.30 -10.15 -10.03
C VAL A 80 32.92 -9.71 -8.62
N CYS A 81 33.03 -10.61 -7.65
CA CYS A 81 32.67 -10.37 -6.26
C CYS A 81 33.88 -10.65 -5.36
N GLN A 82 34.35 -9.60 -4.68
CA GLN A 82 35.48 -9.70 -3.76
C GLN A 82 35.02 -9.34 -2.35
N THR A 83 34.94 -10.34 -1.49
CA THR A 83 34.64 -10.16 -0.06
C THR A 83 35.92 -10.10 0.75
N MET A 84 36.03 -9.07 1.58
CA MET A 84 37.18 -8.78 2.42
C MET A 84 36.72 -8.61 3.87
N LYS A 85 37.59 -8.95 4.82
CA LYS A 85 37.35 -8.67 6.24
C LYS A 85 37.99 -7.34 6.61
N LEU A 86 37.25 -6.46 7.30
CA LEU A 86 37.72 -5.12 7.68
C LEU A 86 39.06 -5.19 8.45
N LYS A 87 39.15 -6.08 9.45
CA LYS A 87 40.39 -6.34 10.24
C LYS A 87 41.62 -6.72 9.40
N LYS A 88 41.42 -7.20 8.18
CA LYS A 88 42.47 -7.75 7.33
C LYS A 88 42.71 -6.91 6.08
N LEU A 89 42.08 -5.75 5.92
CA LEU A 89 42.22 -4.93 4.70
C LEU A 89 43.68 -4.63 4.35
N HIS A 90 44.51 -4.33 5.34
CA HIS A 90 45.96 -4.13 5.17
C HIS A 90 46.72 -5.32 4.58
N LYS A 91 46.16 -6.55 4.62
CA LYS A 91 46.79 -7.76 4.07
C LYS A 91 46.54 -7.92 2.57
N TYR A 92 45.58 -7.19 2.01
CA TYR A 92 45.25 -7.28 0.60
C TYR A 92 46.08 -6.29 -0.20
N LYS A 93 47.16 -6.79 -0.84
CA LYS A 93 48.16 -5.97 -1.56
C LYS A 93 47.60 -5.01 -2.63
N LYS A 94 46.39 -5.25 -3.12
CA LYS A 94 45.74 -4.45 -4.17
C LYS A 94 44.69 -3.47 -3.62
N PHE A 95 44.43 -3.48 -2.32
CA PHE A 95 43.41 -2.64 -1.70
C PHE A 95 44.07 -1.45 -1.00
N ASN A 96 43.66 -0.24 -1.36
CA ASN A 96 44.14 0.98 -0.73
C ASN A 96 43.21 1.37 0.43
N VAL A 97 43.70 1.21 1.66
CA VAL A 97 42.93 1.54 2.88
C VAL A 97 42.72 3.04 3.02
N GLU A 98 43.69 3.87 2.64
CA GLU A 98 43.59 5.33 2.73
C GLU A 98 42.52 5.86 1.76
N GLU A 99 42.46 5.33 0.55
CA GLU A 99 41.38 5.66 -0.41
C GLU A 99 40.01 5.22 0.10
N CYS A 100 39.91 4.04 0.73
CA CYS A 100 38.67 3.60 1.36
C CYS A 100 38.24 4.57 2.46
N LEU A 101 39.15 4.92 3.38
CA LEU A 101 38.86 5.88 4.45
C LEU A 101 38.44 7.25 3.90
N LYS A 102 39.10 7.72 2.84
CA LYS A 102 38.73 8.95 2.16
C LYS A 102 37.35 8.87 1.51
N ALA A 103 37.04 7.75 0.85
CA ALA A 103 35.79 7.54 0.15
C ALA A 103 34.56 7.45 1.07
N PHE A 104 34.77 7.08 2.34
CA PHE A 104 33.72 6.98 3.36
C PHE A 104 33.90 8.00 4.50
N SER A 105 34.82 8.96 4.35
CA SER A 105 35.12 9.93 5.39
C SER A 105 33.88 10.76 5.72
N GLY A 106 33.50 10.81 6.99
CA GLY A 106 32.32 11.55 7.44
C GLY A 106 30.98 10.88 7.12
N VAL A 107 30.97 9.69 6.49
CA VAL A 107 29.75 8.98 6.10
C VAL A 107 29.33 8.01 7.20
N PHE A 108 28.22 8.29 7.87
CA PHE A 108 27.60 7.43 8.90
C PHE A 108 28.56 6.92 9.99
N GLY A 109 29.55 7.73 10.37
CA GLY A 109 30.53 7.39 11.41
C GLY A 109 31.63 6.41 10.97
N PHE A 110 31.78 6.13 9.67
CA PHE A 110 32.88 5.31 9.18
C PHE A 110 34.21 6.06 9.27
N ASP A 111 35.17 5.47 9.97
CA ASP A 111 36.45 6.10 10.30
C ASP A 111 37.60 5.08 10.46
N GLN A 112 38.77 5.56 10.88
CA GLN A 112 39.93 4.73 11.16
C GLN A 112 39.64 3.68 12.26
N ASN A 113 38.88 4.05 13.29
CA ASN A 113 38.52 3.14 14.38
C ASN A 113 37.69 1.96 13.87
N THR A 114 36.83 2.18 12.88
CA THR A 114 36.04 1.12 12.22
C THR A 114 36.94 0.07 11.55
N ILE A 115 38.05 0.49 10.94
CA ILE A 115 39.02 -0.43 10.34
C ILE A 115 39.82 -1.19 11.40
N GLU A 116 40.22 -0.50 12.47
CA GLU A 116 41.03 -1.06 13.57
C GLU A 116 40.22 -2.03 14.44
N SER A 117 39.01 -1.64 14.83
CA SER A 117 38.02 -2.52 15.47
C SER A 117 37.58 -3.63 14.52
N GLY A 118 37.66 -3.35 13.22
CA GLY A 118 37.26 -4.17 12.10
C GLY A 118 35.80 -4.58 12.13
N HIS A 119 34.95 -3.70 12.64
CA HIS A 119 33.51 -3.85 12.67
C HIS A 119 32.84 -2.48 12.48
N PHE A 120 31.84 -2.44 11.59
CA PHE A 120 30.96 -1.32 11.37
C PHE A 120 29.55 -1.65 11.85
N GLU A 121 28.99 -0.83 12.73
CA GLU A 121 27.67 -1.02 13.36
C GLU A 121 26.54 -0.58 12.42
N GLY A 122 26.39 -1.29 11.30
CA GLY A 122 25.36 -1.01 10.31
C GLY A 122 25.71 -1.56 8.93
N THR A 123 25.08 -0.98 7.90
CA THR A 123 25.36 -1.28 6.50
C THR A 123 25.47 0.00 5.67
N ILE A 124 26.54 0.17 4.91
CA ILE A 124 26.73 1.27 3.96
C ILE A 124 26.85 0.71 2.55
N PHE A 125 26.16 1.35 1.61
CA PHE A 125 26.33 1.12 0.19
C PHE A 125 26.93 2.38 -0.44
N ARG A 126 28.03 2.22 -1.16
CA ARG A 126 28.64 3.29 -1.96
C ARG A 126 28.55 2.91 -3.43
N PHE A 127 27.96 3.81 -4.19
CA PHE A 127 27.75 3.66 -5.61
C PHE A 127 28.41 4.83 -6.36
N PRO A 128 29.64 4.65 -6.89
CA PRO A 128 30.30 5.71 -7.64
C PRO A 128 29.64 5.92 -9.01
N LEU A 129 29.07 7.11 -9.24
CA LEU A 129 28.39 7.47 -10.49
C LEU A 129 29.30 7.27 -11.69
N ARG A 130 28.75 6.71 -12.77
CA ARG A 130 29.45 6.53 -14.05
C ARG A 130 29.79 7.88 -14.68
N GLN A 131 31.08 8.10 -14.92
CA GLN A 131 31.64 9.30 -15.56
C GLN A 131 32.05 9.07 -17.02
N GLU A 132 32.23 7.81 -17.43
CA GLU A 132 32.67 7.42 -18.77
C GLU A 132 31.84 6.25 -19.29
N GLU A 133 31.63 6.21 -20.61
CA GLU A 133 30.99 5.09 -21.30
C GLU A 133 31.79 3.81 -21.09
N THR A 134 31.10 2.69 -20.88
CA THR A 134 31.72 1.37 -20.74
C THR A 134 31.12 0.40 -21.74
N LYS A 135 31.76 -0.77 -21.91
CA LYS A 135 31.14 -1.88 -22.67
C LYS A 135 29.82 -2.36 -22.07
N LEU A 136 29.55 -2.02 -20.82
CA LEU A 136 28.31 -2.40 -20.13
C LEU A 136 27.19 -1.40 -20.43
N SER A 137 27.51 -0.11 -20.59
CA SER A 137 26.59 0.92 -21.11
C SER A 137 27.22 2.30 -21.31
N ASP A 138 26.57 3.07 -22.17
CA ASP A 138 26.84 4.45 -22.57
C ASP A 138 26.11 5.51 -21.70
N ASN A 139 25.26 5.10 -20.74
CA ASN A 139 24.53 6.04 -19.88
C ASN A 139 25.43 6.70 -18.82
N ILE A 140 25.81 7.95 -19.06
CA ILE A 140 26.51 8.80 -18.08
C ILE A 140 25.50 9.47 -17.15
N TYR A 141 25.77 9.49 -15.84
CA TYR A 141 24.93 10.14 -14.84
C TYR A 141 25.54 11.45 -14.36
N ASP A 142 24.89 12.55 -14.74
CA ASP A 142 25.20 13.88 -14.25
C ASP A 142 24.31 14.26 -13.05
N LYS A 143 24.56 15.45 -12.50
CA LYS A 143 23.78 15.99 -11.38
C LYS A 143 22.28 16.08 -11.71
N SER A 144 21.92 16.49 -12.93
CA SER A 144 20.51 16.63 -13.35
C SER A 144 19.77 15.30 -13.30
N LYS A 145 20.38 14.22 -13.81
CA LYS A 145 19.78 12.88 -13.75
C LYS A 145 19.63 12.38 -12.31
N VAL A 146 20.55 12.73 -11.42
CA VAL A 146 20.43 12.41 -9.98
C VAL A 146 19.32 13.23 -9.32
N ASP A 147 19.13 14.49 -9.73
CA ASP A 147 18.01 15.31 -9.27
C ASP A 147 16.66 14.72 -9.71
N ASP A 148 16.52 14.30 -10.97
CA ASP A 148 15.31 13.62 -11.47
C ASP A 148 15.01 12.32 -10.69
N LEU A 149 16.07 11.59 -10.36
CA LEU A 149 16.00 10.38 -9.54
C LEU A 149 15.46 10.68 -8.13
N PHE A 150 15.93 11.74 -7.50
CA PHE A 150 15.46 12.17 -6.18
C PHE A 150 14.03 12.70 -6.22
N MET A 151 13.65 13.49 -7.23
CA MET A 151 12.27 13.96 -7.37
C MET A 151 11.29 12.80 -7.50
N SER A 152 11.59 11.84 -8.38
CA SER A 152 10.80 10.60 -8.48
C SER A 152 10.69 9.89 -7.13
N PHE A 153 11.76 9.85 -6.33
CA PHE A 153 11.75 9.24 -5.00
C PHE A 153 10.87 9.98 -4.00
N LYS A 154 10.95 11.32 -3.96
CA LYS A 154 10.15 12.15 -3.06
C LYS A 154 8.65 11.90 -3.25
N ASP A 155 8.22 11.62 -4.49
CA ASP A 155 6.81 11.36 -4.81
C ASP A 155 6.26 10.04 -4.22
N GLU A 156 7.03 8.93 -4.23
CA GLU A 156 6.55 7.63 -3.72
C GLU A 156 7.06 7.28 -2.31
N ALA A 157 8.06 8.00 -1.79
CA ALA A 157 8.63 7.74 -0.47
C ALA A 157 7.60 7.80 0.66
N PRO A 158 6.62 8.73 0.69
CA PRO A 158 5.57 8.77 1.70
C PRO A 158 4.81 7.44 1.79
N VAL A 159 4.34 6.91 0.66
CA VAL A 159 3.53 5.68 0.64
C VAL A 159 4.38 4.41 0.78
N SER A 160 5.69 4.49 0.59
CA SER A 160 6.60 3.34 0.70
C SER A 160 6.67 2.76 2.12
N LEU A 161 6.37 3.54 3.16
CA LEU A 161 6.41 3.07 4.55
C LEU A 161 5.19 2.23 4.96
N LEU A 162 4.08 2.25 4.21
CA LEU A 162 2.79 1.69 4.63
C LEU A 162 2.86 0.19 4.96
N PHE A 163 3.43 -0.61 4.05
CA PHE A 163 3.41 -2.08 4.14
C PHE A 163 4.75 -2.70 4.56
N LEU A 164 5.75 -1.87 4.88
CA LEU A 164 7.04 -2.36 5.34
C LEU A 164 6.95 -2.85 6.78
N LYS A 165 7.75 -3.86 7.12
CA LYS A 165 7.65 -4.52 8.44
C LYS A 165 8.50 -3.85 9.51
N CYS A 166 9.59 -3.20 9.14
CA CYS A 166 10.60 -2.68 10.07
C CYS A 166 10.95 -1.22 9.84
N LEU A 167 10.74 -0.70 8.64
CA LEU A 167 11.22 0.63 8.26
C LEU A 167 10.28 1.69 8.85
N GLU A 168 10.87 2.66 9.53
CA GLU A 168 10.15 3.71 10.26
C GLU A 168 10.46 5.11 9.74
N SER A 169 11.61 5.29 9.08
CA SER A 169 12.01 6.54 8.46
C SER A 169 12.93 6.33 7.26
N ILE A 170 12.91 7.29 6.33
CA ILE A 170 13.84 7.41 5.22
C ILE A 170 14.24 8.87 5.09
N THR A 171 15.54 9.15 5.03
CA THR A 171 16.06 10.51 4.91
C THR A 171 17.04 10.58 3.74
N LEU A 172 16.86 11.61 2.93
CA LEU A 172 17.72 11.96 1.81
C LEU A 172 18.58 13.16 2.20
N LEU A 173 19.89 12.98 2.15
CA LEU A 173 20.89 13.99 2.45
C LEU A 173 21.60 14.43 1.18
N ARG A 174 21.96 15.71 1.09
CA ARG A 174 22.71 16.28 -0.04
C ARG A 174 23.90 17.06 0.46
N GLU A 175 25.08 16.73 -0.04
CA GLU A 175 26.30 17.52 0.17
C GLU A 175 26.45 18.53 -0.98
N GLU A 176 26.35 19.82 -0.68
CA GLU A 176 26.51 20.89 -1.68
C GLU A 176 27.90 21.54 -1.67
N ASN A 177 28.67 21.38 -0.60
CA ASN A 177 29.97 22.02 -0.42
C ASN A 177 31.03 20.99 0.03
N GLU A 178 31.94 20.62 -0.87
CA GLU A 178 33.09 19.72 -0.61
C GLU A 178 34.03 20.24 0.51
N SER A 179 33.89 21.50 0.92
CA SER A 179 34.71 22.16 1.93
C SER A 179 34.26 21.92 3.37
N LYS A 180 33.05 21.37 3.61
CA LYS A 180 32.59 20.92 4.93
C LYS A 180 32.98 19.46 5.15
N THR A 181 34.27 19.20 5.33
CA THR A 181 34.77 17.84 5.62
C THR A 181 34.26 17.37 6.99
N GLY A 182 33.31 16.43 7.01
CA GLY A 182 32.93 15.71 8.25
C GLY A 182 31.42 15.50 8.48
N ASP A 183 30.53 16.17 7.74
CA ASP A 183 29.08 15.99 7.85
C ASP A 183 28.49 15.34 6.59
N ILE A 184 27.47 14.49 6.77
CA ILE A 184 26.85 13.64 5.72
C ILE A 184 25.94 14.46 4.77
N GLY A 185 26.18 15.77 4.63
CA GLY A 185 25.33 16.71 3.91
C GLY A 185 24.13 17.22 4.73
N GLU A 186 23.35 18.11 4.12
CA GLU A 186 22.15 18.71 4.72
C GLU A 186 20.90 17.91 4.33
N ILE A 187 19.87 17.93 5.18
CA ILE A 187 18.61 17.23 4.91
C ILE A 187 17.94 17.87 3.70
N HIS A 188 17.74 17.08 2.66
CA HIS A 188 17.06 17.50 1.44
C HIS A 188 15.60 17.01 1.38
N PHE A 189 15.31 15.91 2.05
CA PHE A 189 13.96 15.35 2.20
C PHE A 189 13.96 14.31 3.30
N SER A 190 12.90 14.23 4.09
CA SER A 190 12.71 13.20 5.10
C SER A 190 11.26 12.73 5.11
N VAL A 191 11.07 11.43 5.26
CA VAL A 191 9.78 10.81 5.54
C VAL A 191 9.93 9.93 6.78
N CYS A 192 9.02 10.04 7.73
CA CYS A 192 9.00 9.18 8.90
C CYS A 192 7.57 8.90 9.37
N ILE A 193 7.43 7.83 10.14
CA ILE A 193 6.20 7.60 10.91
C ILE A 193 6.22 8.56 12.09
N ASP A 194 5.13 9.29 12.25
CA ASP A 194 4.95 10.29 13.30
C ASP A 194 4.99 9.68 14.71
N GLU A 195 5.59 10.41 15.64
CA GLU A 195 5.80 10.01 17.03
C GLU A 195 4.50 9.63 17.76
N THR A 196 3.35 10.17 17.35
CA THR A 196 2.07 9.84 17.99
C THR A 196 1.55 8.45 17.63
N THR A 197 2.06 7.84 16.54
CA THR A 197 1.60 6.54 16.03
C THR A 197 2.68 5.47 15.99
N ILE A 198 3.96 5.85 16.12
CA ILE A 198 5.08 4.94 15.89
C ILE A 198 5.11 3.74 16.85
N GLU A 199 4.81 3.91 18.14
CA GLU A 199 4.79 2.79 19.10
C GLU A 199 3.70 1.78 18.76
N ALA A 200 2.51 2.24 18.39
CA ALA A 200 1.39 1.38 18.01
C ALA A 200 1.72 0.61 16.72
N VAL A 201 2.27 1.29 15.72
CA VAL A 201 2.72 0.67 14.46
C VAL A 201 3.82 -0.37 14.73
N ARG A 202 4.85 -0.02 15.52
CA ARG A 202 5.96 -0.92 15.87
C ARG A 202 5.46 -2.15 16.62
N SER A 203 4.55 -1.97 17.58
CA SER A 203 3.92 -3.05 18.33
C SER A 203 3.14 -4.00 17.41
N ALA A 204 2.25 -3.48 16.57
CA ALA A 204 1.45 -4.27 15.64
C ALA A 204 2.29 -5.01 14.59
N ARG A 205 3.37 -4.39 14.10
CA ARG A 205 4.35 -5.03 13.20
C ARG A 205 5.15 -6.13 13.88
N LYS A 206 5.54 -5.92 15.15
CA LYS A 206 6.29 -6.90 15.94
C LYS A 206 5.44 -8.12 16.30
N ASP A 207 4.19 -7.90 16.70
CA ASP A 207 3.25 -8.98 17.04
C ASP A 207 3.01 -9.91 15.84
N MET A 208 2.56 -9.35 14.70
CA MET A 208 2.35 -10.14 13.48
C MET A 208 3.60 -10.89 13.05
N ARG A 209 4.77 -10.25 13.12
CA ARG A 209 6.04 -10.89 12.78
C ARG A 209 6.38 -12.05 13.71
N SER A 210 6.19 -11.88 15.01
CA SER A 210 6.47 -12.92 16.02
C SER A 210 5.57 -14.13 15.78
N GLN A 211 4.29 -13.91 15.48
CA GLN A 211 3.35 -14.98 15.13
C GLN A 211 3.77 -15.71 13.86
N ILE A 212 4.14 -14.99 12.79
CA ILE A 212 4.59 -15.60 11.53
C ILE A 212 5.91 -16.36 11.72
N GLN A 213 6.87 -15.82 12.47
CA GLN A 213 8.16 -16.46 12.76
C GLN A 213 7.97 -17.78 13.54
N GLY A 214 7.00 -17.81 14.47
CA GLY A 214 6.67 -19.01 15.25
C GLY A 214 6.19 -20.20 14.40
N LEU A 215 5.70 -19.95 13.18
CA LEU A 215 5.22 -20.99 12.26
C LEU A 215 6.36 -21.65 11.44
N GLY A 216 7.53 -21.00 11.35
CA GLY A 216 8.61 -21.46 10.48
C GLY A 216 8.20 -21.49 9.00
N ASN A 217 8.04 -22.70 8.45
CA ASN A 217 7.71 -22.91 7.03
C ASN A 217 6.26 -23.36 6.80
N THR A 218 5.46 -23.48 7.85
CA THR A 218 4.07 -23.95 7.75
C THR A 218 3.10 -22.78 7.66
N LEU A 219 1.93 -23.03 7.07
CA LEU A 219 0.82 -22.09 7.11
C LEU A 219 0.17 -22.08 8.50
N PRO A 220 -0.38 -20.96 8.97
CA PRO A 220 -1.19 -20.95 10.17
C PRO A 220 -2.52 -21.64 9.91
N SER A 221 -3.13 -22.22 10.95
CA SER A 221 -4.48 -22.82 10.83
C SER A 221 -5.54 -21.75 10.58
N ASP A 222 -5.52 -20.68 11.37
CA ASP A 222 -6.43 -19.53 11.29
C ASP A 222 -5.67 -18.28 10.79
N PRO A 223 -6.38 -17.29 10.22
CA PRO A 223 -5.72 -16.11 9.68
C PRO A 223 -5.05 -15.28 10.78
N ILE A 224 -3.88 -14.72 10.45
CA ILE A 224 -3.18 -13.76 11.29
C ILE A 224 -3.41 -12.38 10.67
N ALA A 225 -4.11 -11.50 11.38
CA ALA A 225 -4.37 -10.14 10.95
C ALA A 225 -3.65 -9.13 11.85
N ASN A 226 -3.28 -7.99 11.28
CA ASN A 226 -2.95 -6.80 12.07
C ASN A 226 -3.60 -5.56 11.45
N SER A 227 -3.91 -4.60 12.29
CA SER A 227 -4.54 -3.35 11.90
C SER A 227 -4.00 -2.23 12.77
N TYR A 228 -3.70 -1.08 12.16
CA TYR A 228 -3.16 0.07 12.88
C TYR A 228 -3.38 1.36 12.09
N ASN A 229 -3.46 2.47 12.84
CA ASN A 229 -3.39 3.81 12.28
C ASN A 229 -1.92 4.25 12.21
N MET A 230 -1.54 4.87 11.11
CA MET A 230 -0.19 5.35 10.84
C MET A 230 -0.27 6.79 10.36
N LYS A 231 0.45 7.69 11.01
CA LYS A 231 0.67 9.04 10.49
C LYS A 231 2.05 9.12 9.85
N ILE A 232 2.10 9.63 8.64
CA ILE A 232 3.34 9.78 7.88
C ILE A 232 3.66 11.27 7.79
N TYR A 233 4.77 11.66 8.40
CA TYR A 233 5.31 13.00 8.34
C TYR A 233 6.33 13.10 7.22
N VAL A 234 6.22 14.15 6.40
CA VAL A 234 7.10 14.43 5.28
C VAL A 234 7.61 15.86 5.43
N GLU A 235 8.93 16.04 5.35
CA GLU A 235 9.60 17.34 5.38
C GLU A 235 10.51 17.48 4.16
N ASP A 236 10.36 18.59 3.43
CA ASP A 236 11.20 18.93 2.29
C ASP A 236 12.35 19.90 2.66
N ASP A 237 13.20 20.20 1.68
CA ASP A 237 14.34 21.12 1.80
C ASP A 237 13.94 22.58 2.04
N ALA A 238 12.70 22.95 1.72
CA ALA A 238 12.14 24.26 2.04
C ALA A 238 11.50 24.31 3.44
N ARG A 239 11.61 23.23 4.22
CA ARG A 239 10.95 23.03 5.53
C ARG A 239 9.44 23.09 5.45
N ASN A 240 8.86 22.80 4.28
CA ASN A 240 7.45 22.51 4.20
C ASN A 240 7.24 21.12 4.78
N ALA A 241 6.30 21.04 5.72
CA ALA A 241 5.94 19.81 6.38
C ALA A 241 4.49 19.45 6.07
N THR A 242 4.26 18.19 5.74
CA THR A 242 2.93 17.62 5.60
C THR A 242 2.83 16.37 6.45
N CYS A 243 1.64 16.13 7.00
CA CYS A 243 1.35 14.92 7.75
C CYS A 243 0.08 14.31 7.18
N ARG A 244 0.13 13.01 6.87
CA ARG A 244 -1.02 12.26 6.35
C ARG A 244 -1.34 11.08 7.23
N SER A 245 -2.62 10.87 7.50
CA SER A 245 -3.16 9.79 8.33
C SER A 245 -3.61 8.63 7.46
N TRP A 246 -3.20 7.42 7.82
CA TRP A 246 -3.48 6.19 7.10
C TRP A 246 -4.04 5.13 8.03
N LYS A 247 -5.06 4.41 7.56
CA LYS A 247 -5.48 3.13 8.17
C LYS A 247 -4.88 2.00 7.36
N VAL A 248 -4.14 1.10 8.00
CA VAL A 248 -3.49 -0.06 7.35
C VAL A 248 -3.99 -1.34 7.99
N MET A 249 -4.35 -2.33 7.17
CA MET A 249 -4.66 -3.69 7.61
C MET A 249 -3.88 -4.70 6.79
N ASN A 250 -3.29 -5.70 7.44
CA ASN A 250 -2.68 -6.84 6.76
C ASN A 250 -3.27 -8.15 7.24
N LEU A 251 -3.29 -9.13 6.35
CA LEU A 251 -3.81 -10.47 6.57
C LEU A 251 -2.83 -11.49 6.00
N PHE A 252 -2.38 -12.41 6.84
CA PHE A 252 -1.78 -13.67 6.44
C PHE A 252 -2.85 -14.75 6.54
N GLN A 253 -3.25 -15.33 5.42
CA GLN A 253 -4.37 -16.26 5.38
C GLN A 253 -4.06 -17.59 6.08
N GLY A 254 -5.05 -18.13 6.78
CA GLY A 254 -4.98 -19.43 7.45
C GLY A 254 -5.54 -20.57 6.61
N GLU A 255 -4.96 -21.76 6.75
CA GLU A 255 -5.31 -22.95 5.94
C GLU A 255 -6.80 -23.29 5.99
N ASN A 256 -7.44 -23.14 7.16
CA ASN A 256 -8.87 -23.46 7.36
C ASN A 256 -9.82 -22.61 6.52
N ARG A 257 -9.38 -21.43 6.07
CA ARG A 257 -10.20 -20.48 5.29
C ARG A 257 -9.84 -20.45 3.80
N MET A 258 -8.81 -21.18 3.39
CA MET A 258 -8.37 -21.25 2.00
C MET A 258 -9.19 -22.24 1.18
N SER A 259 -9.39 -21.94 -0.10
CA SER A 259 -9.83 -22.93 -1.07
C SER A 259 -8.76 -24.01 -1.30
N SER A 260 -9.17 -25.15 -1.84
CA SER A 260 -8.23 -26.22 -2.23
C SER A 260 -7.18 -25.75 -3.25
N THR A 261 -7.48 -24.73 -4.04
CA THR A 261 -6.54 -24.14 -5.03
C THR A 261 -5.47 -23.34 -4.31
N LEU A 262 -5.87 -22.41 -3.43
CA LEU A 262 -4.93 -21.57 -2.69
C LEU A 262 -4.05 -22.38 -1.74
N GLN A 263 -4.59 -23.43 -1.09
CA GLN A 263 -3.80 -24.34 -0.27
C GLN A 263 -2.72 -25.07 -1.08
N LYS A 264 -3.08 -25.61 -2.26
CA LYS A 264 -2.13 -26.31 -3.15
C LYS A 264 -1.01 -25.39 -3.62
N LEU A 265 -1.35 -24.17 -4.04
CA LEU A 265 -0.37 -23.18 -4.50
C LEU A 265 0.52 -22.68 -3.36
N SER A 266 -0.04 -22.47 -2.16
CA SER A 266 0.72 -22.01 -0.98
C SER A 266 1.73 -23.05 -0.48
N LYS A 267 1.46 -24.35 -0.69
CA LYS A 267 2.36 -25.45 -0.34
C LYS A 267 3.28 -25.87 -1.48
N ASP A 268 3.23 -25.17 -2.62
CA ASP A 268 4.08 -25.46 -3.75
C ASP A 268 5.46 -24.80 -3.56
N ASP A 269 6.43 -25.60 -3.16
CA ASP A 269 7.81 -25.15 -2.93
C ASP A 269 8.43 -24.45 -4.16
N SER A 270 7.97 -24.78 -5.38
CA SER A 270 8.47 -24.14 -6.61
C SER A 270 8.05 -22.69 -6.77
N LEU A 271 6.97 -22.27 -6.10
CA LEU A 271 6.51 -20.88 -6.08
C LEU A 271 7.17 -20.09 -4.96
N SER A 272 7.34 -20.70 -3.78
CA SER A 272 7.83 -20.02 -2.57
C SER A 272 7.01 -18.76 -2.24
N TYR A 273 5.71 -18.79 -2.52
CA TYR A 273 4.79 -17.68 -2.26
C TYR A 273 4.16 -17.79 -0.87
N SER A 274 3.69 -16.67 -0.33
CA SER A 274 3.02 -16.62 0.98
C SER A 274 1.69 -15.89 0.86
N PRO A 275 0.58 -16.40 1.43
CA PRO A 275 -0.76 -15.85 1.22
C PRO A 275 -1.00 -14.62 2.10
N TYR A 276 -0.23 -13.58 1.82
CA TYR A 276 -0.17 -12.33 2.57
C TYR A 276 -0.67 -11.18 1.68
N VAL A 277 -1.65 -10.44 2.19
CA VAL A 277 -2.24 -9.28 1.54
C VAL A 277 -2.40 -8.16 2.57
N GLY A 278 -2.23 -6.92 2.13
CA GLY A 278 -2.51 -5.74 2.94
C GLY A 278 -3.30 -4.71 2.15
N VAL A 279 -4.01 -3.85 2.87
CA VAL A 279 -4.72 -2.70 2.33
C VAL A 279 -4.42 -1.46 3.16
N ALA A 280 -4.41 -0.30 2.51
CA ALA A 280 -4.22 0.97 3.19
C ALA A 280 -5.09 2.07 2.57
N MET A 281 -5.73 2.87 3.42
CA MET A 281 -6.52 4.02 3.00
C MET A 281 -5.95 5.31 3.58
N ASP A 282 -5.94 6.35 2.76
CA ASP A 282 -5.70 7.72 3.18
C ASP A 282 -6.96 8.27 3.88
N MET A 283 -6.86 8.54 5.17
CA MET A 283 -7.98 9.03 5.99
C MET A 283 -8.27 10.51 5.76
N ASP A 284 -7.31 11.27 5.20
CA ASP A 284 -7.43 12.72 5.04
C ASP A 284 -7.97 13.10 3.64
N CYS A 285 -7.82 12.23 2.64
CA CYS A 285 -8.29 12.47 1.28
C CYS A 285 -8.90 11.21 0.62
N PRO A 286 -10.09 10.76 1.07
CA PRO A 286 -10.72 9.54 0.56
C PRO A 286 -11.33 9.68 -0.85
N SER A 287 -11.50 10.90 -1.37
CA SER A 287 -12.17 11.15 -2.66
C SER A 287 -11.20 11.14 -3.85
N ASN A 288 -11.65 10.58 -4.99
CA ASN A 288 -10.88 10.45 -6.24
C ASN A 288 -9.52 9.72 -6.10
N PHE A 289 -9.39 8.87 -5.09
CA PHE A 289 -8.17 8.13 -4.82
C PHE A 289 -8.03 6.92 -5.75
N GLN A 290 -6.96 6.88 -6.54
CA GLN A 290 -6.62 5.70 -7.35
C GLN A 290 -5.61 4.82 -6.62
N GLY A 291 -6.09 3.66 -6.19
CA GLY A 291 -5.35 2.70 -5.39
C GLY A 291 -4.13 2.15 -6.10
N HIS A 292 -2.95 2.56 -5.63
CA HIS A 292 -1.68 2.00 -6.05
C HIS A 292 -1.47 0.55 -5.55
N VAL A 293 -0.79 -0.26 -6.38
CA VAL A 293 -0.47 -1.66 -6.10
C VAL A 293 0.96 -1.80 -5.57
N PHE A 294 1.12 -2.61 -4.53
CA PHE A 294 2.36 -2.88 -3.83
C PHE A 294 2.68 -4.38 -3.87
N CYS A 295 3.97 -4.67 -3.95
CA CYS A 295 4.53 -5.97 -3.59
C CYS A 295 5.62 -5.71 -2.54
N PHE A 296 5.17 -5.48 -1.30
CA PHE A 296 5.88 -4.89 -0.15
C PHE A 296 6.26 -3.41 -0.32
N LEU A 297 6.64 -3.03 -1.53
CA LEU A 297 6.93 -1.66 -1.95
C LEU A 297 6.05 -1.29 -3.14
N PRO A 298 5.80 0.02 -3.36
CA PRO A 298 4.97 0.47 -4.46
C PRO A 298 5.55 -0.04 -5.78
N LEU A 299 4.71 -0.60 -6.66
CA LEU A 299 5.13 -0.84 -8.04
C LEU A 299 5.41 0.52 -8.71
N PRO A 300 6.17 0.60 -9.81
CA PRO A 300 6.43 1.89 -10.45
C PRO A 300 5.13 2.57 -10.88
N LEU A 301 4.90 3.81 -10.45
CA LEU A 301 3.71 4.59 -10.81
C LEU A 301 3.56 4.70 -12.33
N THR A 302 2.59 3.96 -12.85
CA THR A 302 2.16 3.93 -14.25
C THR A 302 0.68 3.59 -14.26
N GLU A 303 -0.03 3.84 -15.37
CA GLU A 303 -1.45 3.45 -15.47
C GLU A 303 -1.71 1.97 -15.14
N LYS A 304 -0.73 1.09 -15.42
CA LYS A 304 -0.80 -0.35 -15.16
C LYS A 304 -0.53 -0.77 -13.71
N SER A 305 0.00 0.13 -12.87
CA SER A 305 0.21 -0.14 -11.44
C SER A 305 -0.95 0.38 -10.57
N LEU A 306 -1.90 1.09 -11.16
CA LEU A 306 -3.11 1.56 -10.50
C LEU A 306 -4.19 0.47 -10.60
N SER A 307 -4.75 0.08 -9.47
CA SER A 307 -5.86 -0.88 -9.40
C SER A 307 -7.22 -0.25 -9.70
N GLY A 308 -7.32 1.07 -9.61
CA GLY A 308 -8.58 1.81 -9.65
C GLY A 308 -9.48 1.58 -8.42
N LEU A 309 -8.99 0.87 -7.40
CA LEU A 309 -9.69 0.74 -6.12
C LEU A 309 -9.51 2.01 -5.28
N PRO A 310 -10.45 2.39 -4.41
CA PRO A 310 -10.32 3.56 -3.54
C PRO A 310 -9.35 3.36 -2.36
N ILE A 311 -8.50 2.32 -2.40
CA ILE A 311 -7.49 2.03 -1.39
C ILE A 311 -6.22 1.43 -2.03
N HIS A 312 -5.08 1.60 -1.38
CA HIS A 312 -3.85 0.92 -1.77
C HIS A 312 -3.93 -0.57 -1.46
N VAL A 313 -3.35 -1.39 -2.34
CA VAL A 313 -3.36 -2.86 -2.22
C VAL A 313 -1.94 -3.39 -2.23
N ASN A 314 -1.59 -4.19 -1.24
CA ASN A 314 -0.34 -4.90 -1.13
C ASN A 314 -0.56 -6.41 -1.16
N GLY A 315 0.35 -7.16 -1.75
CA GLY A 315 0.33 -8.61 -1.65
C GLY A 315 1.61 -9.26 -2.13
N PHE A 316 1.78 -10.55 -1.81
CA PHE A 316 2.82 -11.38 -2.41
C PHE A 316 2.43 -11.73 -3.86
N PHE A 317 2.40 -10.75 -4.75
CA PHE A 317 2.00 -10.96 -6.13
C PHE A 317 3.15 -11.54 -6.95
N ALA A 318 2.83 -12.47 -7.84
CA ALA A 318 3.72 -12.81 -8.94
C ALA A 318 3.76 -11.64 -9.92
N LEU A 319 4.96 -11.16 -10.22
CA LEU A 319 5.17 -10.03 -11.11
C LEU A 319 5.63 -10.49 -12.50
N SER A 320 5.52 -9.60 -13.49
CA SER A 320 6.13 -9.77 -14.82
C SER A 320 7.65 -9.93 -14.73
N GLN A 321 8.33 -10.31 -15.82
CA GLN A 321 9.80 -10.44 -15.85
C GLN A 321 10.51 -9.14 -15.46
N SER A 322 10.01 -7.99 -15.95
CA SER A 322 10.51 -6.66 -15.58
C SER A 322 10.19 -6.26 -14.13
N ARG A 323 9.36 -7.06 -13.42
CA ARG A 323 8.84 -6.81 -12.07
C ARG A 323 8.09 -5.48 -11.90
N ARG A 324 7.62 -4.88 -12.99
CA ARG A 324 6.92 -3.58 -12.97
C ARG A 324 5.41 -3.70 -12.75
N PHE A 325 4.84 -4.84 -13.12
CA PHE A 325 3.39 -5.08 -13.10
C PHE A 325 3.08 -6.45 -12.52
N VAL A 326 1.92 -6.56 -11.88
CA VAL A 326 1.33 -7.84 -11.49
C VAL A 326 1.07 -8.69 -12.74
N LYS A 327 1.38 -9.98 -12.65
CA LYS A 327 1.22 -10.90 -13.76
C LYS A 327 -0.24 -11.31 -13.88
N TRP A 328 -0.85 -10.96 -15.01
CA TRP A 328 -2.24 -11.27 -15.33
C TRP A 328 -2.33 -12.19 -16.56
N PRO A 329 -3.47 -12.90 -16.75
CA PRO A 329 -3.70 -13.65 -17.97
C PRO A 329 -3.68 -12.75 -19.21
N THR A 330 -3.03 -13.20 -20.27
CA THR A 330 -3.12 -12.54 -21.59
C THR A 330 -4.47 -12.82 -22.25
N ALA A 331 -4.88 -11.96 -23.19
CA ALA A 331 -6.11 -12.14 -23.94
C ALA A 331 -6.24 -13.54 -24.58
N ASP A 332 -5.14 -14.09 -25.10
CA ASP A 332 -5.11 -15.42 -25.70
C ASP A 332 -5.27 -16.54 -24.66
N GLN A 333 -4.69 -16.38 -23.46
CA GLN A 333 -4.85 -17.34 -22.37
C GLN A 333 -6.28 -17.37 -21.84
N ILE A 334 -6.94 -16.20 -21.79
CA ILE A 334 -8.36 -16.10 -21.44
C ILE A 334 -9.23 -16.80 -22.48
N ARG A 335 -9.00 -16.50 -23.78
CA ARG A 335 -9.77 -17.07 -24.90
C ARG A 335 -9.64 -18.59 -25.02
N ASN A 336 -8.44 -19.11 -24.79
CA ASN A 336 -8.16 -20.53 -24.93
C ASN A 336 -8.33 -21.31 -23.62
N HIS A 337 -8.76 -20.65 -22.53
CA HIS A 337 -8.84 -21.20 -21.17
C HIS A 337 -7.54 -21.90 -20.71
N THR A 338 -6.40 -21.52 -21.28
CA THR A 338 -5.08 -22.08 -20.94
C THR A 338 -4.49 -21.28 -19.78
N HIS A 339 -5.11 -21.36 -18.61
CA HIS A 339 -4.60 -20.76 -17.38
C HIS A 339 -3.65 -21.70 -16.63
N THR A 340 -2.70 -22.33 -17.34
CA THR A 340 -1.81 -23.35 -16.74
C THR A 340 -0.68 -22.77 -15.90
N ASP A 341 -0.46 -21.44 -15.97
CA ASP A 341 0.59 -20.80 -15.19
C ASP A 341 0.15 -20.62 -13.73
N LYS A 342 0.79 -21.38 -12.84
CA LYS A 342 0.55 -21.35 -11.39
C LYS A 342 0.70 -19.95 -10.79
N SER A 343 1.58 -19.12 -11.35
CA SER A 343 1.80 -17.75 -10.87
C SER A 343 0.63 -16.81 -11.17
N ILE A 344 -0.08 -17.04 -12.29
CA ILE A 344 -1.31 -16.31 -12.61
C ILE A 344 -2.46 -16.80 -11.73
N GLN A 345 -2.60 -18.13 -11.57
CA GLN A 345 -3.61 -18.71 -10.66
C GLN A 345 -3.44 -18.20 -9.23
N TRP A 346 -2.19 -18.05 -8.78
CA TRP A 346 -1.87 -17.48 -7.48
C TRP A 346 -2.39 -16.06 -7.31
N ASN A 347 -2.11 -15.16 -8.26
CA ASN A 347 -2.57 -13.77 -8.18
C ASN A 347 -4.10 -13.68 -8.18
N GLN A 348 -4.77 -14.47 -9.02
CA GLN A 348 -6.23 -14.51 -9.05
C GLN A 348 -6.81 -15.03 -7.73
N ALA A 349 -6.24 -16.12 -7.18
CA ALA A 349 -6.67 -16.67 -5.90
C ALA A 349 -6.43 -15.69 -4.74
N LEU A 350 -5.30 -14.98 -4.71
CA LEU A 350 -5.04 -13.93 -3.72
C LEU A 350 -6.09 -12.83 -3.76
N VAL A 351 -6.44 -12.33 -4.94
CA VAL A 351 -7.44 -11.26 -5.08
C VAL A 351 -8.85 -11.75 -4.70
N ILE A 352 -9.24 -12.92 -5.19
CA ILE A 352 -10.59 -13.44 -4.97
C ILE A 352 -10.81 -13.85 -3.51
N GLU A 353 -9.83 -14.51 -2.89
CA GLU A 353 -10.00 -15.10 -1.55
C GLU A 353 -9.48 -14.19 -0.44
N VAL A 354 -8.23 -13.74 -0.54
CA VAL A 354 -7.54 -13.07 0.56
C VAL A 354 -7.78 -11.56 0.55
N LEU A 355 -7.70 -10.91 -0.62
CA LEU A 355 -7.96 -9.48 -0.73
C LEU A 355 -9.42 -9.16 -0.43
N SER A 356 -10.38 -9.95 -0.93
CA SER A 356 -11.80 -9.75 -0.59
C SER A 356 -12.07 -9.91 0.91
N GLU A 357 -11.35 -10.80 1.60
CA GLU A 357 -11.46 -10.97 3.05
C GLU A 357 -10.88 -9.80 3.82
N VAL A 358 -9.64 -9.38 3.54
CA VAL A 358 -9.04 -8.25 4.24
C VAL A 358 -9.78 -6.95 3.96
N TYR A 359 -10.27 -6.73 2.73
CA TYR A 359 -11.05 -5.54 2.37
C TYR A 359 -12.39 -5.52 3.10
N SER A 360 -13.09 -6.66 3.18
CA SER A 360 -14.34 -6.75 3.95
C SER A 360 -14.10 -6.49 5.43
N SER A 361 -13.05 -7.05 6.02
CA SER A 361 -12.69 -6.83 7.43
C SER A 361 -12.29 -5.37 7.68
N PHE A 362 -11.59 -4.75 6.73
CA PHE A 362 -11.20 -3.34 6.78
C PHE A 362 -12.42 -2.41 6.86
N LEU A 363 -13.41 -2.60 5.97
CA LEU A 363 -14.67 -1.82 6.01
C LEU A 363 -15.42 -2.03 7.33
N GLN A 364 -15.48 -3.26 7.84
CA GLN A 364 -16.12 -3.55 9.12
C GLN A 364 -15.40 -2.88 10.29
N GLU A 365 -14.07 -2.82 10.26
CA GLU A 365 -13.29 -2.15 11.29
C GLU A 365 -13.50 -0.63 11.25
N LEU A 366 -13.53 -0.02 10.06
CA LEU A 366 -13.87 1.40 9.93
C LEU A 366 -15.25 1.71 10.54
N VAL A 367 -16.24 0.85 10.29
CA VAL A 367 -17.57 0.96 10.93
C VAL A 367 -17.46 0.87 12.46
N GLN A 368 -16.72 -0.10 12.98
CA GLN A 368 -16.54 -0.29 14.42
C GLN A 368 -15.82 0.87 15.10
N GLU A 369 -14.93 1.56 14.37
CA GLU A 369 -14.19 2.72 14.84
C GLU A 369 -15.00 4.03 14.79
N SER A 370 -16.21 4.03 14.24
CA SER A 370 -17.08 5.22 14.17
C SER A 370 -17.22 6.00 15.47
N PRO A 371 -17.33 5.38 16.67
CA PRO A 371 -17.40 6.11 17.94
C PRO A 371 -16.18 6.99 18.26
N ASN A 372 -15.06 6.80 17.57
CA ASN A 372 -13.85 7.60 17.75
C ASN A 372 -13.88 8.91 16.96
N TYR A 373 -14.87 9.11 16.08
CA TYR A 373 -14.99 10.28 15.23
C TYR A 373 -16.06 11.24 15.75
N GLU A 374 -15.75 12.54 15.77
CA GLU A 374 -16.69 13.57 16.19
C GLU A 374 -17.83 13.77 15.18
N ASP A 375 -17.50 13.72 13.88
CA ASP A 375 -18.47 13.81 12.78
C ASP A 375 -18.74 12.43 12.17
N LEU A 376 -19.82 11.79 12.63
CA LEU A 376 -20.26 10.49 12.16
C LEU A 376 -20.72 10.50 10.70
N ASN A 377 -21.24 11.62 10.20
CA ASN A 377 -21.70 11.73 8.80
C ASN A 377 -20.51 11.82 7.84
N ALA A 378 -19.49 12.60 8.21
CA ALA A 378 -18.24 12.67 7.46
C ALA A 378 -17.56 11.29 7.44
N HIS A 379 -17.48 10.61 8.59
CA HIS A 379 -16.93 9.25 8.66
C HIS A 379 -17.75 8.23 7.85
N ALA A 380 -19.08 8.31 7.89
CA ALA A 380 -19.94 7.47 7.07
C ALA A 380 -19.71 7.68 5.57
N THR A 381 -19.49 8.94 5.16
CA THR A 381 -19.12 9.29 3.79
C THR A 381 -17.78 8.66 3.40
N THR A 382 -16.78 8.73 4.28
CA THR A 382 -15.48 8.06 4.06
C THR A 382 -15.64 6.56 3.87
N VAL A 383 -16.41 5.87 4.72
CA VAL A 383 -16.68 4.43 4.58
C VAL A 383 -17.40 4.11 3.27
N SER A 384 -18.37 4.95 2.88
CA SER A 384 -19.09 4.81 1.61
C SER A 384 -18.14 4.94 0.41
N GLN A 385 -17.23 5.92 0.44
CA GLN A 385 -16.21 6.14 -0.60
C GLN A 385 -15.18 5.02 -0.70
N CYS A 386 -15.03 4.18 0.35
CA CYS A 386 -14.21 2.98 0.30
C CYS A 386 -14.82 1.87 -0.56
N ILE A 387 -16.11 1.95 -0.91
CA ILE A 387 -16.77 0.94 -1.73
C ILE A 387 -16.29 1.14 -3.18
N PRO A 388 -15.74 0.10 -3.84
CA PRO A 388 -15.16 0.30 -5.17
C PRO A 388 -16.17 0.78 -6.22
N ASN A 389 -15.78 1.76 -7.04
CA ASN A 389 -16.52 2.15 -8.22
C ASN A 389 -16.19 1.19 -9.39
N THR A 390 -17.13 0.32 -9.76
CA THR A 390 -16.92 -0.69 -10.82
C THR A 390 -16.46 -0.10 -12.15
N ASN A 391 -16.82 1.16 -12.44
CA ASN A 391 -16.44 1.86 -13.67
C ASN A 391 -14.99 2.37 -13.64
N GLU A 392 -14.43 2.61 -12.46
CA GLU A 392 -13.05 3.10 -12.27
C GLU A 392 -12.03 1.98 -11.98
N VAL A 393 -12.47 0.85 -11.41
CA VAL A 393 -11.60 -0.30 -11.14
C VAL A 393 -11.04 -0.86 -12.45
N ASP A 394 -9.73 -1.08 -12.50
CA ASP A 394 -9.04 -1.72 -13.63
C ASP A 394 -9.59 -3.13 -13.89
N GLU A 395 -9.63 -3.54 -15.16
CA GLU A 395 -10.26 -4.79 -15.58
C GLU A 395 -9.71 -6.04 -14.86
N HIS A 396 -8.42 -6.05 -14.53
CA HIS A 396 -7.78 -7.18 -13.86
C HIS A 396 -8.18 -7.29 -12.39
N TRP A 397 -8.50 -6.16 -11.77
CA TRP A 397 -8.87 -6.07 -10.36
C TRP A 397 -10.38 -6.21 -10.13
N ARG A 398 -11.21 -6.05 -11.17
CA ARG A 398 -12.67 -6.25 -11.08
C ARG A 398 -13.08 -7.64 -10.57
N ILE A 399 -12.21 -8.64 -10.66
CA ILE A 399 -12.45 -9.98 -10.08
C ILE A 399 -12.63 -9.94 -8.55
N LEU A 400 -12.20 -8.87 -7.88
CA LEU A 400 -12.42 -8.61 -6.45
C LEU A 400 -13.89 -8.30 -6.11
N ILE A 401 -14.61 -7.65 -7.02
CA ILE A 401 -15.91 -7.04 -6.71
C ILE A 401 -16.96 -8.10 -6.30
N PRO A 402 -17.19 -9.18 -7.08
CA PRO A 402 -18.19 -10.18 -6.69
C PRO A 402 -17.95 -10.83 -5.31
N PRO A 403 -16.75 -11.33 -4.97
CA PRO A 403 -16.52 -11.93 -3.64
C PRO A 403 -16.57 -10.89 -2.51
N LEU A 404 -16.13 -9.65 -2.75
CA LEU A 404 -16.24 -8.58 -1.75
C LEU A 404 -17.71 -8.27 -1.44
N VAL A 405 -18.53 -8.05 -2.47
CA VAL A 405 -19.97 -7.74 -2.30
C VAL A 405 -20.70 -8.89 -1.60
N GLU A 406 -20.36 -10.15 -1.89
CA GLU A 406 -20.96 -11.28 -1.18
C GLU A 406 -20.58 -11.31 0.30
N LYS A 407 -19.31 -11.02 0.66
CA LYS A 407 -18.87 -10.90 2.06
C LYS A 407 -19.56 -9.74 2.79
N LEU A 408 -19.88 -8.65 2.08
CA LEU A 408 -20.57 -7.48 2.63
C LEU A 408 -22.10 -7.58 2.61
N LYS A 409 -22.67 -8.68 2.11
CA LYS A 409 -24.12 -8.80 1.88
C LYS A 409 -24.96 -8.56 3.15
N ASN A 410 -24.51 -9.07 4.28
CA ASN A 410 -25.20 -9.01 5.57
C ASN A 410 -24.50 -8.10 6.59
N THR A 411 -23.53 -7.30 6.16
CA THR A 411 -22.77 -6.44 7.06
C THR A 411 -23.51 -5.13 7.27
N LYS A 412 -23.37 -4.58 8.48
CA LYS A 412 -23.89 -3.26 8.83
C LYS A 412 -22.92 -2.19 8.36
N ILE A 413 -23.00 -1.81 7.08
CA ILE A 413 -22.06 -0.86 6.44
C ILE A 413 -22.75 0.38 5.88
N PHE A 414 -24.06 0.51 6.07
CA PHE A 414 -24.82 1.67 5.65
C PHE A 414 -25.19 2.49 6.87
N PHE A 415 -24.95 3.80 6.84
CA PHE A 415 -25.22 4.68 7.97
C PHE A 415 -26.56 5.41 7.78
N THR A 416 -27.36 5.46 8.84
CA THR A 416 -28.59 6.26 8.93
C THR A 416 -28.50 7.18 10.13
N THR A 417 -28.92 8.45 9.97
CA THR A 417 -29.01 9.43 11.06
C THR A 417 -30.19 9.17 12.00
N ASN A 418 -31.12 8.30 11.60
CA ASN A 418 -32.27 7.91 12.41
C ASN A 418 -31.85 7.43 13.81
N LYS A 419 -32.65 7.77 14.83
CA LYS A 419 -32.41 7.41 16.25
C LYS A 419 -31.03 7.80 16.82
N GLY A 420 -30.39 8.83 16.27
CA GLY A 420 -29.11 9.33 16.76
C GLY A 420 -27.88 8.69 16.11
N GLY A 421 -28.06 8.01 14.97
CA GLY A 421 -26.96 7.41 14.20
C GLY A 421 -26.84 5.91 14.44
N GLU A 422 -27.08 5.10 13.42
CA GLU A 422 -26.84 3.65 13.47
C GLU A 422 -26.30 3.13 12.13
N TRP A 423 -25.38 2.17 12.21
CA TRP A 423 -24.99 1.35 11.08
C TRP A 423 -25.95 0.16 10.90
N ILE A 424 -26.49 0.02 9.70
CA ILE A 424 -27.53 -0.95 9.34
C ILE A 424 -27.12 -1.76 8.11
N SER A 425 -27.76 -2.91 7.91
CA SER A 425 -27.63 -3.68 6.67
C SER A 425 -28.50 -3.08 5.57
N LYS A 426 -28.21 -3.40 4.31
CA LYS A 426 -29.00 -2.89 3.17
C LYS A 426 -30.48 -3.24 3.23
N ASP A 427 -30.85 -4.37 3.86
CA ASP A 427 -32.24 -4.80 3.95
C ASP A 427 -33.09 -3.94 4.91
N GLN A 428 -32.43 -3.16 5.76
CA GLN A 428 -33.07 -2.25 6.72
C GLN A 428 -33.12 -0.81 6.21
N ALA A 429 -32.49 -0.53 5.07
CA ALA A 429 -32.27 0.81 4.56
C ALA A 429 -33.39 1.25 3.61
N VAL A 430 -33.66 2.55 3.62
CA VAL A 430 -34.41 3.27 2.59
C VAL A 430 -33.42 4.16 1.87
N PHE A 431 -33.09 3.85 0.63
CA PHE A 431 -31.98 4.49 -0.07
C PHE A 431 -32.40 5.78 -0.77
N LEU A 432 -31.60 6.82 -0.59
CA LEU A 432 -31.72 8.10 -1.27
C LEU A 432 -30.48 8.28 -2.17
N LYS A 433 -30.68 8.39 -3.49
CA LYS A 433 -29.59 8.62 -4.44
C LYS A 433 -29.28 10.10 -4.53
N THR A 434 -28.03 10.47 -4.26
CA THR A 434 -27.56 11.87 -4.20
C THR A 434 -27.89 12.65 -5.49
N ASN A 435 -27.74 12.00 -6.65
CA ASN A 435 -27.93 12.62 -7.97
C ASN A 435 -29.40 12.75 -8.42
N LYS A 436 -30.35 12.16 -7.69
CA LYS A 436 -31.78 12.17 -8.04
C LYS A 436 -32.60 13.17 -7.23
N ILE A 437 -31.97 13.90 -6.31
CA ILE A 437 -32.67 14.90 -5.52
C ILE A 437 -32.80 16.18 -6.38
N PRO A 438 -34.03 16.69 -6.60
CA PRO A 438 -34.20 17.96 -7.30
C PRO A 438 -33.48 19.08 -6.55
N SER A 439 -32.49 19.68 -7.20
CA SER A 439 -31.69 20.77 -6.64
C SER A 439 -32.43 22.10 -6.85
N GLY A 440 -33.55 22.30 -6.14
CA GLY A 440 -34.41 23.48 -6.24
C GLY A 440 -35.26 23.71 -4.97
N HIS A 441 -35.52 24.98 -4.65
CA HIS A 441 -36.47 25.50 -3.64
C HIS A 441 -36.63 24.74 -2.31
N GLY A 442 -35.58 24.11 -1.76
CA GLY A 442 -35.67 23.43 -0.46
C GLY A 442 -36.48 22.12 -0.48
N VAL A 443 -36.80 21.58 -1.66
CA VAL A 443 -37.46 20.27 -1.84
C VAL A 443 -36.64 19.16 -1.17
N GLU A 444 -35.32 19.17 -1.36
CA GLU A 444 -34.39 18.26 -0.68
C GLU A 444 -34.54 18.29 0.85
N SER A 445 -34.49 19.50 1.42
CA SER A 445 -34.61 19.68 2.88
C SER A 445 -35.98 19.22 3.40
N THR A 446 -37.03 19.38 2.59
CA THR A 446 -38.38 18.92 2.90
C THR A 446 -38.47 17.40 2.90
N ILE A 447 -37.93 16.74 1.86
CA ILE A 447 -37.89 15.26 1.79
C ILE A 447 -37.14 14.69 2.99
N ARG A 448 -35.96 15.23 3.30
CA ARG A 448 -35.15 14.81 4.46
C ARG A 448 -35.94 14.95 5.76
N ARG A 449 -36.60 16.09 5.96
CA ARG A 449 -37.41 16.35 7.15
C ARG A 449 -38.63 15.43 7.27
N ILE A 450 -39.27 15.07 6.16
CA ILE A 450 -40.36 14.08 6.16
C ILE A 450 -39.81 12.71 6.59
N LEU A 451 -38.72 12.25 5.98
CA LEU A 451 -38.11 10.97 6.30
C LEU A 451 -37.69 10.88 7.78
N GLU A 452 -37.14 11.96 8.33
CA GLU A 452 -36.82 12.09 9.76
C GLU A 452 -38.07 12.05 10.66
N MET A 453 -39.12 12.80 10.30
CA MET A 453 -40.39 12.85 11.05
C MET A 453 -41.04 11.47 11.18
N TYR A 454 -40.92 10.64 10.15
CA TYR A 454 -41.45 9.28 10.11
C TYR A 454 -40.42 8.22 10.51
N HIS A 455 -39.28 8.61 11.10
CA HIS A 455 -38.24 7.72 11.61
C HIS A 455 -37.78 6.66 10.60
N GLN A 456 -37.65 7.05 9.33
CA GLN A 456 -37.17 6.18 8.27
C GLN A 456 -35.66 6.00 8.37
N ASN A 457 -35.19 4.77 8.13
CA ASN A 457 -33.77 4.43 8.07
C ASN A 457 -33.16 4.89 6.73
N THR A 458 -33.08 6.20 6.55
CA THR A 458 -32.63 6.79 5.30
C THR A 458 -31.12 6.66 5.17
N VAL A 459 -30.66 6.15 4.04
CA VAL A 459 -29.24 6.01 3.72
C VAL A 459 -28.97 6.71 2.40
N GLU A 460 -28.07 7.68 2.42
CA GLU A 460 -27.60 8.34 1.22
C GLU A 460 -26.50 7.52 0.54
N VAL A 461 -26.64 7.34 -0.76
CA VAL A 461 -25.68 6.58 -1.56
C VAL A 461 -25.45 7.26 -2.91
N ASP A 462 -24.19 7.27 -3.31
CA ASP A 462 -23.81 7.65 -4.67
C ASP A 462 -24.16 6.53 -5.67
N ASP A 463 -24.26 6.88 -6.95
CA ASP A 463 -24.65 5.94 -8.01
C ASP A 463 -23.71 4.73 -8.09
N HIS A 464 -22.40 4.93 -7.89
CA HIS A 464 -21.45 3.82 -7.92
C HIS A 464 -21.66 2.82 -6.78
N VAL A 465 -22.02 3.28 -5.57
CA VAL A 465 -22.33 2.41 -4.43
C VAL A 465 -23.60 1.62 -4.73
N TRP A 466 -24.61 2.29 -5.29
CA TRP A 466 -25.86 1.65 -5.71
C TRP A 466 -25.64 0.51 -6.70
N GLU A 467 -24.79 0.73 -7.70
CA GLU A 467 -24.43 -0.25 -8.71
C GLU A 467 -23.59 -1.39 -8.14
N THR A 468 -22.46 -1.08 -7.49
CA THR A 468 -21.52 -2.06 -6.97
C THR A 468 -22.17 -2.98 -5.92
N MET A 469 -22.94 -2.42 -4.98
CA MET A 469 -23.59 -3.19 -3.90
C MET A 469 -24.87 -3.91 -4.35
N LYS A 470 -25.24 -3.78 -5.63
CA LYS A 470 -26.44 -4.37 -6.24
C LYS A 470 -27.70 -4.07 -5.42
N LEU A 471 -27.97 -2.79 -5.21
CA LEU A 471 -29.10 -2.32 -4.41
C LEU A 471 -30.42 -2.28 -5.21
N GLN A 472 -30.42 -2.76 -6.46
CA GLN A 472 -31.64 -2.87 -7.25
C GLN A 472 -32.62 -3.84 -6.58
N GLY A 473 -33.84 -3.36 -6.32
CA GLY A 473 -34.89 -4.12 -5.64
C GLY A 473 -35.04 -3.83 -4.15
N HIS A 474 -34.12 -3.05 -3.56
CA HIS A 474 -34.29 -2.47 -2.23
C HIS A 474 -35.14 -1.20 -2.28
N THR A 475 -35.68 -0.80 -1.13
CA THR A 475 -36.56 0.38 -1.02
C THR A 475 -35.79 1.66 -1.39
N GLU A 476 -36.27 2.38 -2.40
CA GLU A 476 -35.74 3.67 -2.86
C GLU A 476 -36.71 4.78 -2.45
N VAL A 477 -36.18 5.96 -2.08
CA VAL A 477 -37.00 7.15 -1.90
C VAL A 477 -37.51 7.60 -3.27
N THR A 478 -38.80 7.36 -3.51
CA THR A 478 -39.53 7.86 -4.69
C THR A 478 -40.73 8.70 -4.25
N PRO A 479 -41.36 9.48 -5.14
CA PRO A 479 -42.61 10.17 -4.83
C PRO A 479 -43.70 9.21 -4.32
N GLU A 480 -43.81 8.01 -4.88
CA GLU A 480 -44.75 6.98 -4.42
C GLU A 480 -44.43 6.52 -3.01
N PHE A 481 -43.14 6.32 -2.69
CA PHE A 481 -42.71 5.97 -1.33
C PHE A 481 -43.08 7.07 -0.33
N ILE A 482 -42.75 8.34 -0.64
CA ILE A 482 -43.10 9.48 0.22
C ILE A 482 -44.61 9.56 0.44
N ASN A 483 -45.41 9.40 -0.61
CA ASN A 483 -46.88 9.39 -0.49
C ASN A 483 -47.41 8.21 0.34
N SER A 484 -46.71 7.07 0.35
CA SER A 484 -47.09 5.90 1.15
C SER A 484 -46.90 6.10 2.65
N ILE A 485 -45.84 6.82 3.05
CA ILE A 485 -45.51 7.09 4.46
C ILE A 485 -46.15 8.40 4.96
N HIS A 486 -46.37 9.36 4.06
CA HIS A 486 -47.03 10.64 4.31
C HIS A 486 -48.24 10.78 3.37
N PRO A 487 -49.38 10.13 3.68
CA PRO A 487 -50.57 10.22 2.83
C PRO A 487 -51.08 11.67 2.73
N PRO A 488 -51.59 12.09 1.56
CA PRO A 488 -52.30 13.36 1.43
C PRO A 488 -53.52 13.39 2.37
N ILE A 489 -53.85 14.57 2.87
CA ILE A 489 -54.98 14.79 3.79
C ILE A 489 -56.30 14.49 3.07
N GLN A 490 -56.70 13.22 3.05
CA GLN A 490 -58.10 12.84 2.99
C GLN A 490 -58.46 12.23 4.34
N GLY A 491 -58.69 13.09 5.33
CA GLY A 491 -59.55 12.74 6.47
C GLY A 491 -58.99 12.76 7.89
N TRP A 492 -57.79 13.27 8.18
CA TRP A 492 -57.31 13.40 9.57
C TRP A 492 -57.47 14.82 10.12
N LEU A 493 -58.58 15.02 10.84
CA LEU A 493 -58.77 16.10 11.78
C LEU A 493 -58.10 15.72 13.11
N LEU A 494 -57.31 16.68 13.64
CA LEU A 494 -56.79 16.78 15.01
C LEU A 494 -55.53 15.94 15.33
N GLU A 495 -54.36 16.56 15.18
CA GLU A 495 -53.47 16.87 16.31
C GLU A 495 -52.30 17.78 15.89
N LYS A 496 -51.99 18.76 16.75
CA LYS A 496 -50.90 19.77 16.71
C LYS A 496 -50.94 20.84 15.59
N HIS A 497 -51.32 22.05 15.99
CA HIS A 497 -51.37 23.27 15.18
C HIS A 497 -50.03 23.69 14.55
N GLU A 498 -48.89 23.31 15.12
CA GLU A 498 -47.56 23.59 14.56
C GLU A 498 -47.22 22.70 13.36
N VAL A 499 -47.50 21.39 13.45
CA VAL A 499 -47.26 20.43 12.36
C VAL A 499 -48.10 20.79 11.13
N LYS A 500 -49.34 21.26 11.33
CA LYS A 500 -50.23 21.70 10.25
C LYS A 500 -49.76 22.99 9.56
N LYS A 501 -49.09 23.89 10.28
CA LYS A 501 -48.58 25.17 9.74
C LYS A 501 -47.31 24.99 8.92
N GLU A 502 -46.41 24.11 9.34
CA GLU A 502 -45.23 23.76 8.54
C GLU A 502 -45.58 22.86 7.35
N ARG A 503 -46.57 21.97 7.49
CA ARG A 503 -47.07 21.15 6.39
C ARG A 503 -47.73 21.97 5.27
N LEU A 504 -48.49 23.02 5.58
CA LEU A 504 -49.08 23.93 4.58
C LEU A 504 -48.03 24.72 3.80
N ARG A 505 -46.94 25.16 4.45
CA ARG A 505 -45.80 25.78 3.75
C ARG A 505 -45.04 24.77 2.88
N MET A 506 -44.84 23.54 3.38
CA MET A 506 -44.13 22.48 2.66
C MET A 506 -44.91 21.94 1.46
N GLU A 507 -46.25 21.83 1.54
CA GLU A 507 -47.08 21.39 0.41
C GLU A 507 -47.18 22.48 -0.69
N GLU A 508 -47.14 23.77 -0.35
CA GLU A 508 -47.09 24.86 -1.35
C GLU A 508 -45.78 24.84 -2.16
N ASP A 509 -44.64 24.55 -1.52
CA ASP A 509 -43.34 24.46 -2.19
C ASP A 509 -43.16 23.11 -2.95
N PHE A 510 -43.62 21.99 -2.40
CA PHE A 510 -43.45 20.65 -3.00
C PHE A 510 -44.30 20.42 -4.26
N PHE A 511 -45.52 20.97 -4.32
CA PHE A 511 -46.43 20.77 -5.47
C PHE A 511 -46.22 21.74 -6.64
N GLN A 512 -45.47 22.84 -6.45
CA GLN A 512 -45.10 23.73 -7.56
C GLN A 512 -43.94 23.19 -8.41
N ASP A 513 -42.98 22.50 -7.80
CA ASP A 513 -41.74 22.07 -8.48
C ASP A 513 -41.82 20.67 -9.13
N PHE A 514 -42.78 19.81 -8.73
CA PHE A 514 -42.96 18.47 -9.33
C PHE A 514 -43.83 18.46 -10.60
N ASN A 515 -44.34 19.62 -11.05
CA ASN A 515 -45.20 19.76 -12.23
C ASN A 515 -44.48 20.30 -13.48
N TYR A 516 -43.14 20.20 -13.56
CA TYR A 516 -42.36 20.56 -14.75
C TYR A 516 -41.49 19.43 -15.28
#